data_AF-A0A0I9VT45-F1
#
_entry.id   AF-A0A0I9VT45-F1
#
_cell.length_a   1.000
_cell.length_b   1.000
_cell.length_c   1.000
_cell.angle_alpha   90.00
_cell.angle_beta   90.00
_cell.angle_gamma   90.00
#
_symmetry.space_group_name_H-M   'P 1'
#
loop_
_entity.id
_entity.type
_entity.pdbx_description
1 polymer ?
#
loop_
_entity_poly.entity_id
_entity_poly.type
_entity_poly.pdbx_seq_one_letter_code
_entity_poly.pdbx_strand_id
1 'polypeptide(L)' 'MHHSEGEDLEAQVFDYVVQNWTETEMLAVAGQAMGCLDRRLIVDLVAQQARLEWSPSAEAGCEGDIGAAVLGGDPL' A
#
# COMPACT_ATOMS: atom_id res chain seq x y z
N MET A 1 13.34 -17.56 18.09
CA MET A 1 13.38 -16.24 18.74
C MET A 1 12.01 -15.98 19.32
N HIS A 2 11.91 -15.76 20.63
CA HIS A 2 10.69 -15.29 21.29
C HIS A 2 10.74 -13.77 21.27
N HIS A 3 9.71 -13.10 20.76
CA HIS A 3 9.54 -11.65 20.89
C HIS A 3 9.02 -11.40 22.32
N SER A 4 9.93 -11.16 23.27
CA SER A 4 9.61 -10.90 24.68
C SER A 4 9.52 -9.40 25.02
N GLU A 5 9.82 -8.55 24.05
CA GLU A 5 9.60 -7.11 24.11
C GLU A 5 8.60 -6.83 22.99
N GLY A 6 7.45 -6.24 23.32
CA GLY A 6 6.54 -5.78 22.28
C GLY A 6 7.33 -4.82 21.41
N GLU A 7 7.59 -5.18 20.16
CA GLU A 7 8.06 -4.20 19.20
C GLU A 7 6.96 -3.16 19.11
N ASP A 8 7.27 -1.94 19.58
CA ASP A 8 6.45 -0.78 19.28
C ASP A 8 6.31 -0.75 17.76
N LEU A 9 5.12 -1.09 17.26
CA LEU A 9 4.81 -1.02 15.84
C LEU A 9 4.96 0.46 15.45
N GLU A 10 6.13 0.84 14.95
CA GLU A 10 6.37 2.19 14.47
C GLU A 10 5.37 2.44 13.34
N ALA A 11 4.45 3.37 13.57
CA ALA A 11 3.50 3.79 12.56
C ALA A 11 4.28 4.41 11.40
N GLN A 12 4.32 3.71 10.26
CA GLN A 12 4.96 4.21 9.05
C GLN A 12 3.97 5.04 8.24
N VAL A 13 4.43 6.22 7.81
CA VAL A 13 3.67 7.16 6.98
C VAL A 13 4.34 7.23 5.61
N PHE A 14 3.55 7.23 4.55
CA PHE A 14 4.02 7.31 3.17
C PHE A 14 3.23 8.38 2.41
N ASP A 15 3.93 9.16 1.59
CA ASP A 15 3.30 10.15 0.72
C ASP A 15 2.88 9.50 -0.61
N TYR A 16 1.61 9.58 -0.93
CA TYR A 16 1.03 9.02 -2.15
C TYR A 16 0.74 10.11 -3.18
N VAL A 17 1.11 9.84 -4.43
CA VAL A 17 0.73 10.65 -5.58
C VAL A 17 -0.44 9.98 -6.29
N VAL A 18 -1.55 10.70 -6.45
CA VAL A 18 -2.68 10.21 -7.25
C VAL A 18 -2.27 10.15 -8.72
N GLN A 19 -2.31 8.95 -9.29
CA GLN A 19 -1.96 8.71 -10.69
C GLN A 19 -3.20 8.61 -11.58
N ASN A 20 -4.31 8.11 -11.04
CA ASN A 20 -5.58 8.02 -11.74
C ASN A 20 -6.73 8.28 -10.78
N TRP A 21 -7.73 9.02 -11.24
CA TRP A 21 -8.98 9.27 -10.52
C TRP A 21 -10.12 9.29 -11.52
N THR A 22 -11.04 8.34 -11.38
CA THR A 22 -12.27 8.25 -12.17
C THR A 22 -13.49 8.26 -11.25
N GLU A 23 -14.68 8.17 -11.83
CA GLU A 23 -15.92 8.01 -11.05
C GLU A 23 -16.00 6.66 -10.32
N THR A 24 -15.23 5.66 -10.76
CA THR A 24 -15.31 4.29 -10.22
C THR A 24 -14.10 3.90 -9.37
N GLU A 25 -12.94 4.51 -9.62
CA GLU A 25 -11.69 4.09 -9.00
C GLU A 25 -10.74 5.27 -8.75
N MET A 26 -9.98 5.19 -7.67
CA MET A 26 -8.79 6.00 -7.45
C MET A 26 -7.56 5.10 -7.27
N LEU A 27 -6.49 5.43 -7.99
CA LEU A 27 -5.16 4.82 -7.84
C LEU A 27 -4.17 5.90 -7.41
N ALA A 28 -3.53 5.67 -6.26
CA ALA A 28 -2.42 6.47 -5.79
C ALA A 28 -1.19 5.61 -5.52
N VAL A 29 0.00 6.15 -5.82
CA VAL A 29 1.26 5.42 -5.72
C VAL A 29 2.24 6.19 -4.84
N ALA A 30 2.79 5.51 -3.85
CA ALA A 30 3.98 5.94 -3.13
C ALA A 30 5.16 5.17 -3.70
N GLY A 31 5.97 5.82 -4.54
CA GLY A 31 7.08 5.19 -5.25
C GLY A 31 8.28 5.00 -4.33
N GLN A 32 8.97 3.85 -4.44
CA GLN A 32 10.15 3.52 -3.60
C GLN A 32 9.92 3.73 -2.09
N ALA A 33 8.68 3.54 -1.64
CA ALA A 33 8.23 3.88 -0.29
C ALA A 33 8.80 2.93 0.76
N MET A 34 9.06 1.68 0.38
CA MET A 34 9.67 0.65 1.24
C MET A 34 10.96 0.15 0.60
N GLY A 35 11.95 1.04 0.53
CA GLY A 35 13.18 0.77 -0.22
C GLY A 35 12.90 0.84 -1.72
N CYS A 36 12.95 -0.28 -2.41
CA CYS A 36 12.74 -0.32 -3.86
C CYS A 36 11.32 -0.70 -4.30
N LEU A 37 10.42 -0.93 -3.32
CA LEU A 37 9.03 -1.29 -3.58
C LEU A 37 8.17 -0.04 -3.76
N ASP A 38 7.28 -0.09 -4.75
CA ASP A 38 6.16 0.82 -4.84
C ASP A 38 5.01 0.31 -4.00
N ARG A 39 4.31 1.22 -3.35
CA ARG A 39 3.02 0.95 -2.71
C ARG A 39 1.90 1.55 -3.55
N ARG A 40 0.90 0.76 -3.89
CA ARG A 40 -0.25 1.15 -4.72
C ARG A 40 -1.51 1.05 -3.89
N LEU A 41 -2.12 2.20 -3.59
CA LEU A 41 -3.42 2.28 -2.95
C LEU A 41 -4.49 2.33 -4.04
N ILE A 42 -5.38 1.35 -4.06
CA ILE A 42 -6.47 1.23 -5.01
C ILE A 42 -7.77 1.29 -4.22
N VAL A 43 -8.62 2.26 -4.56
CA VAL A 43 -9.93 2.46 -3.94
C VAL A 43 -10.99 2.28 -5.01
N ASP A 44 -11.81 1.24 -4.86
CA ASP A 44 -13.03 1.04 -5.64
C ASP A 44 -14.18 1.81 -4.98
N LEU A 45 -14.61 2.87 -5.65
CA LEU A 45 -15.63 3.79 -5.15
C LEU A 45 -17.04 3.20 -5.28
N VAL A 46 -17.25 2.23 -6.17
CA VAL A 46 -18.55 1.59 -6.41
C VAL A 46 -18.77 0.46 -5.41
N ALA A 47 -17.78 -0.42 -5.27
CA ALA A 47 -17.82 -1.55 -4.34
C ALA A 47 -17.57 -1.12 -2.89
N GLN A 48 -17.13 0.12 -2.65
CA GLN A 48 -16.75 0.65 -1.34
C GLN A 48 -15.66 -0.20 -0.67
N GLN A 49 -14.64 -0.56 -1.47
CA GLN A 49 -13.52 -1.38 -1.03
C GLN A 49 -12.21 -0.68 -1.33
N ALA A 50 -11.21 -0.94 -0.50
CA ALA A 50 -9.87 -0.47 -0.74
C ALA A 50 -8.87 -1.60 -0.54
N ARG A 51 -7.80 -1.58 -1.33
CA ARG A 51 -6.67 -2.50 -1.17
C ARG A 51 -5.35 -1.77 -1.36
N LEU A 52 -4.35 -2.25 -0.65
CA LEU A 52 -2.99 -1.81 -0.74
C LEU A 52 -2.17 -2.95 -1.35
N GLU A 53 -1.47 -2.68 -2.44
CA GLU A 53 -0.54 -3.61 -3.06
C GLU A 53 0.89 -3.08 -2.94
N TRP A 54 1.88 -3.98 -2.88
CA TRP A 54 3.29 -3.62 -2.99
C TRP A 54 4.03 -4.60 -3.89
N SER A 55 4.95 -4.06 -4.67
CA SER A 55 5.87 -4.84 -5.49
C SER A 55 7.11 -4.00 -5.82
N PRO A 56 8.22 -4.62 -6.26
CA PRO A 56 9.33 -3.89 -6.84
C PRO A 56 8.86 -2.89 -7.90
N SER A 57 9.46 -1.69 -7.89
CA SER A 57 9.19 -0.74 -8.95
C SER A 57 9.77 -1.26 -10.27
N ALA A 58 9.08 -0.98 -11.38
CA ALA A 58 9.50 -1.46 -12.70
C ALA A 58 10.90 -0.93 -13.09
N GLU A 59 11.30 0.20 -12.54
CA GLU A 59 12.57 0.87 -12.85
C GLU A 59 13.70 0.55 -11.86
N ALA A 60 13.39 0.01 -10.66
CA ALA A 60 14.40 -0.20 -9.63
C ALA A 60 15.28 -1.43 -9.86
N GLY A 61 14.90 -2.34 -10.75
CA GLY A 61 15.69 -3.54 -11.07
C GLY A 61 16.05 -4.39 -9.84
N CYS A 62 15.23 -4.31 -8.78
CA CYS A 62 15.51 -4.96 -7.50
C CYS A 62 14.65 -6.21 -7.31
N GLU A 63 15.16 -7.16 -6.52
CA GLU A 63 14.37 -8.25 -5.95
C GLU A 63 13.71 -7.76 -4.66
N GLY A 64 12.41 -8.00 -4.51
CA GLY A 64 11.67 -7.61 -3.33
C GLY A 64 10.28 -8.25 -3.29
N ASP A 65 9.66 -8.18 -2.12
CA ASP A 65 8.40 -8.86 -1.87
C ASP A 65 7.25 -8.30 -2.70
N ILE A 66 6.36 -9.20 -3.11
CA ILE A 66 5.09 -8.87 -3.77
C ILE A 66 3.97 -9.29 -2.83
N GLY A 67 3.05 -8.38 -2.54
CA GLY A 67 1.95 -8.67 -1.65
C GLY A 67 0.80 -7.67 -1.76
N ALA A 68 -0.27 -7.97 -1.03
CA ALA A 68 -1.44 -7.13 -0.96
C ALA A 68 -2.15 -7.28 0.39
N ALA A 69 -2.88 -6.24 0.78
CA ALA A 69 -3.77 -6.21 1.92
C ALA A 69 -5.09 -5.54 1.53
N VAL A 70 -6.21 -6.09 1.98
CA VAL A 70 -7.53 -5.44 1.87
C VAL A 70 -7.72 -4.54 3.08
N LEU A 71 -8.15 -3.31 2.85
CA LEU A 71 -8.45 -2.34 3.90
C LEU A 71 -9.94 -2.46 4.24
N GLY A 72 -10.22 -3.07 5.40
CA GLY A 72 -11.54 -3.08 5.99
C GLY A 72 -11.74 -1.83 6.84
N GLY A 73 -12.77 -1.05 6.55
CA GLY A 73 -13.26 -0.03 7.47
C GLY A 73 -14.15 -0.64 8.55
N ASP A 74 -14.31 0.06 9.67
CA ASP A 74 -15.33 -0.30 10.65
C ASP A 74 -16.73 -0.17 10.00
N PRO A 75 -17.60 -1.18 10.13
CA PRO A 75 -18.99 -1.03 9.72
C PRO A 75 -19.64 0.08 10.56
N LEU A 76 -20.34 1.00 9.87
CA LEU A 76 -21.07 2.11 10.49
C LEU A 76 -22.30 1.64 11.27
#